data_AF-R7S442-F1
#
_entry.id   AF-R7S442-F1
#
_cell.length_a   1.000
_cell.length_b   1.000
_cell.length_c   1.000
_cell.angle_alpha   90.00
_cell.angle_beta   90.00
_cell.angle_gamma   90.00
#
_symmetry.space_group_name_H-M   'P 1'
#
loop_
_entity.id
_entity.type
_entity.pdbx_description
1 polymer ?
#
loop_
_entity_poly.entity_id
_entity_poly.type
_entity_poly.pdbx_seq_one_letter_code
_entity_poly.pdbx_strand_id
1 'polypeptide(L)'
;SRRSQYSRRLCRTYRDYVNDTGQDVAVQAGPNGPENNHDMDYSFSPDLGSTWLNNWNQTIANMAAQEPIVPASAGITIFGVPKYGGILNQEAQTIDGEGRVHVLNRENTTGTERWQVSFHLTRNPF
;
A
#
# COMPACT_ATOMS: atom_id res chain seq x y z
N SER A 1 22.87 10.85 18.17
CA SER A 1 22.91 9.37 18.01
C SER A 1 22.25 9.01 16.68
N ARG A 2 22.81 8.08 15.90
CA ARG A 2 22.41 7.79 14.49
C ARG A 2 21.12 6.96 14.34
N ARG A 3 20.24 6.92 15.34
CA ARG A 3 18.99 6.13 15.30
C ARG A 3 17.80 6.89 14.69
N SER A 4 17.92 8.19 14.43
CA SER A 4 16.84 9.03 13.91
C SER A 4 16.70 9.06 12.37
N GLN A 5 17.56 8.38 11.61
CA GLN A 5 17.62 8.55 10.14
C GLN A 5 16.99 7.43 9.30
N TYR A 6 16.48 6.36 9.90
CA TYR A 6 15.99 5.20 9.13
C TYR A 6 14.54 4.90 9.49
N SER A 7 13.60 5.41 8.69
CA SER A 7 12.22 4.95 8.68
C SER A 7 12.03 3.94 7.55
N ARG A 8 11.23 2.90 7.79
CA ARG A 8 10.77 1.99 6.73
C ARG A 8 9.42 2.52 6.24
N ARG A 9 9.23 2.66 4.94
CA ARG A 9 7.94 3.04 4.35
C ARG A 9 7.49 1.94 3.41
N LEU A 10 6.18 1.70 3.37
CA LEU A 10 5.59 0.69 2.51
C LEU A 10 4.31 1.26 1.90
N CYS A 11 4.28 1.38 0.58
CA CYS A 11 3.04 1.43 -0.19
C CYS A 11 2.72 0.03 -0.75
N ARG A 12 1.43 -0.28 -0.84
CA ARG A 12 0.95 -1.53 -1.46
C ARG A 12 -0.44 -1.29 -2.04
N THR A 13 -0.77 -1.99 -3.11
CA THR A 13 -2.17 -2.10 -3.55
C THR A 13 -2.83 -3.19 -2.72
N TYR A 14 -4.08 -3.01 -2.32
CA TYR A 14 -4.81 -4.04 -1.60
C TYR A 14 -5.47 -5.03 -2.57
N ARG A 15 -5.73 -6.23 -2.07
CA ARG A 15 -6.44 -7.29 -2.78
C ARG A 15 -7.32 -8.00 -1.78
N ASP A 16 -8.61 -8.04 -2.06
CA ASP A 16 -9.53 -8.85 -1.27
C ASP A 16 -9.11 -10.32 -1.34
N TYR A 17 -8.97 -10.95 -0.18
CA TYR A 17 -8.73 -12.38 -0.09
C TYR A 17 -10.04 -13.12 -0.36
N VAL A 18 -10.05 -13.96 -1.39
CA VAL A 18 -11.15 -14.88 -1.66
C VAL A 18 -10.69 -16.29 -1.31
N ASN A 19 -11.40 -16.94 -0.38
CA ASN A 19 -11.14 -18.33 -0.01
C ASN A 19 -11.66 -19.26 -1.11
N ASP A 20 -10.80 -20.12 -1.65
CA ASP A 20 -11.04 -20.90 -2.87
C ASP A 20 -10.88 -22.41 -2.66
N THR A 21 -11.17 -22.92 -1.45
CA THR A 21 -11.14 -24.36 -1.14
C THR A 21 -11.80 -25.21 -2.24
N GLY A 22 -10.96 -25.83 -3.08
CA GLY A 22 -11.37 -26.80 -4.10
C GLY A 22 -11.20 -26.42 -5.59
N GLN A 23 -10.53 -25.31 -5.93
CA GLN A 23 -10.17 -25.00 -7.33
C GLN A 23 -8.65 -24.72 -7.44
N ASP A 24 -8.01 -25.21 -8.51
CA ASP A 24 -6.59 -24.97 -8.80
C ASP A 24 -6.34 -23.47 -9.08
N VAL A 25 -6.06 -22.70 -8.03
CA VAL A 25 -5.98 -21.23 -8.05
C VAL A 25 -4.57 -20.66 -8.28
N ALA A 26 -3.62 -21.49 -8.71
CA ALA A 26 -2.26 -21.07 -9.02
C ALA A 26 -2.13 -20.44 -10.41
N VAL A 27 -3.11 -19.63 -10.83
CA VAL A 27 -3.03 -18.87 -12.07
C VAL A 27 -3.13 -17.39 -11.71
N GLN A 28 -2.28 -16.58 -12.34
CA GLN A 28 -2.27 -15.11 -12.32
C GLN A 28 -3.63 -14.46 -12.75
N ALA A 29 -4.68 -15.28 -12.93
CA ALA A 29 -6.03 -14.98 -13.39
C ALA A 29 -7.10 -15.86 -12.67
N GLY A 30 -6.95 -16.08 -11.35
CA GLY A 30 -8.00 -16.68 -10.48
C GLY A 30 -8.77 -15.62 -9.70
N PRO A 31 -9.62 -15.95 -8.70
CA PRO A 31 -10.35 -14.96 -7.88
C PRO A 31 -9.43 -13.98 -7.11
N ASN A 32 -8.14 -14.27 -7.07
CA ASN A 32 -7.06 -13.43 -6.57
C ASN A 32 -6.27 -12.74 -7.70
N GLY A 33 -6.84 -12.60 -8.89
CA GLY A 33 -6.25 -11.95 -10.06
C GLY A 33 -6.19 -10.43 -9.92
N PRO A 34 -5.48 -9.74 -10.85
CA PRO A 34 -5.32 -8.28 -10.82
C PRO A 34 -6.65 -7.51 -10.90
N GLU A 35 -7.72 -8.12 -11.41
CA GLU A 35 -9.07 -7.56 -11.41
C GLU A 35 -9.63 -7.31 -10.01
N ASN A 36 -9.14 -8.02 -8.99
CA ASN A 36 -9.57 -7.88 -7.61
C ASN A 36 -8.60 -7.02 -6.78
N ASN A 37 -7.57 -6.44 -7.41
CA ASN A 37 -6.77 -5.40 -6.78
C ASN A 37 -7.57 -4.10 -6.72
N HIS A 38 -7.49 -3.42 -5.58
CA HIS A 38 -8.10 -2.12 -5.35
C HIS A 38 -7.32 -1.37 -4.29
N ASP A 39 -7.55 -0.06 -4.23
CA ASP A 39 -6.94 0.86 -3.27
C ASP A 39 -5.41 0.92 -3.27
N MET A 40 -4.87 2.09 -2.92
CA MET A 40 -3.47 2.25 -2.57
C MET A 40 -3.37 2.51 -1.08
N ASP A 41 -2.68 1.60 -0.41
CA ASP A 41 -2.45 1.64 1.03
C ASP A 41 -1.05 2.16 1.34
N TYR A 42 -0.94 2.86 2.46
CA TYR A 42 0.31 3.42 2.93
C TYR A 42 0.52 3.22 4.43
N SER A 43 1.76 2.91 4.79
CA SER A 43 2.20 2.88 6.19
C SER A 43 3.69 3.16 6.28
N PHE A 44 4.12 3.63 7.44
CA PHE A 44 5.55 3.78 7.73
C PHE A 44 5.88 3.37 9.16
N SER A 45 7.13 3.03 9.39
CA SER A 45 7.67 2.65 10.69
C SER A 45 8.89 3.51 11.02
N PRO A 46 8.85 4.30 12.10
CA PRO A 46 9.99 5.09 12.57
C PRO A 46 11.02 4.26 13.35
N ASP A 47 10.70 3.01 13.69
CA ASP A 47 11.45 2.15 14.60
C ASP A 47 11.82 0.81 13.97
N LEU A 48 12.15 0.83 12.67
CA LEU A 48 12.66 -0.32 11.91
C LEU A 48 11.69 -1.51 11.82
N GLY A 49 10.39 -1.25 11.91
CA GLY A 49 9.31 -2.20 11.70
C GLY A 49 8.60 -2.66 12.98
N SER A 50 8.94 -2.11 14.15
CA SER A 50 8.31 -2.50 15.42
C SER A 50 6.91 -1.92 15.56
N THR A 51 6.73 -0.65 15.23
CA THR A 51 5.43 0.04 15.14
C THR A 51 5.21 0.56 13.73
N TRP A 52 3.96 0.56 13.30
CA TRP A 52 3.56 1.12 12.01
C TRP A 52 2.49 2.19 12.20
N LEU A 53 2.65 3.27 11.47
CA LEU A 53 1.80 4.45 11.51
C LEU A 53 1.17 4.68 10.13
N ASN A 54 -0.04 5.23 10.13
CA ASN A 54 -0.69 5.74 8.92
C ASN A 54 -0.20 7.17 8.60
N ASN A 55 -0.76 7.77 7.54
CA ASN A 55 -0.37 9.12 7.10
C ASN A 55 -0.68 10.25 8.11
N TRP A 56 -1.51 9.99 9.12
CA TRP A 56 -1.85 10.92 10.19
C TRP A 56 -1.07 10.67 11.48
N ASN A 57 0.04 9.91 11.39
CA ASN A 57 0.86 9.50 12.53
C ASN A 57 0.11 8.68 13.59
N GLN A 58 -1.02 8.05 13.23
CA GLN A 58 -1.74 7.17 14.13
C GLN A 58 -1.15 5.77 14.04
N THR A 59 -0.89 5.14 15.19
CA THR A 59 -0.44 3.75 15.24
C THR A 59 -1.53 2.83 14.70
N ILE A 60 -1.17 2.03 13.70
CA ILE A 60 -2.05 1.05 13.06
C ILE A 60 -1.55 -0.39 13.20
N ALA A 61 -0.33 -0.58 13.72
CA ALA A 61 0.18 -1.90 14.06
C ALA A 61 1.31 -1.83 15.09
N ASN A 62 1.42 -2.89 15.90
CA ASN A 62 2.48 -3.11 16.87
C ASN A 62 2.89 -4.58 16.87
N MET A 63 4.10 -4.86 16.38
CA MET A 63 4.57 -6.24 16.22
C MET A 63 4.87 -6.92 17.55
N ALA A 64 5.24 -6.16 18.60
CA ALA A 64 5.48 -6.70 19.93
C ALA A 64 4.17 -7.12 20.61
N ALA A 65 3.07 -6.43 20.30
CA ALA A 65 1.73 -6.76 20.78
C ALA A 65 0.99 -7.78 19.87
N GLN A 66 1.63 -8.26 18.80
CA GLN A 66 1.00 -9.11 17.78
C GLN A 66 -0.24 -8.47 17.12
N GLU A 67 -0.21 -7.16 16.94
CA GLU A 67 -1.26 -6.38 16.29
C GLU A 67 -0.78 -6.03 14.87
N PRO A 68 -1.07 -6.84 13.83
CA PRO A 68 -0.62 -6.57 12.47
C PRO A 68 -1.41 -5.42 11.83
N ILE A 69 -0.86 -4.85 10.75
CA ILE A 69 -1.66 -3.99 9.87
C ILE A 69 -2.75 -4.84 9.23
N VAL A 70 -4.01 -4.45 9.41
CA VAL A 70 -5.17 -5.09 8.77
C VAL A 70 -5.80 -4.18 7.70
N PRO A 71 -6.56 -4.72 6.75
CA PRO A 71 -7.20 -3.91 5.69
C PRO A 71 -8.15 -2.84 6.23
N ALA A 72 -8.80 -3.12 7.36
CA ALA A 72 -9.69 -2.17 8.04
C ALA A 72 -8.96 -1.14 8.92
N SER A 73 -7.62 -1.09 8.88
CA SER A 73 -6.86 -0.12 9.67
C SER A 73 -7.24 1.30 9.28
N ALA A 74 -7.66 2.11 10.25
CA ALA A 74 -8.09 3.47 9.99
C ALA A 74 -6.99 4.27 9.26
N GLY A 75 -7.35 4.90 8.14
CA GLY A 75 -6.42 5.76 7.39
C GLY A 75 -5.33 5.07 6.60
N ILE A 76 -5.44 3.75 6.39
CA ILE A 76 -4.47 3.02 5.60
C ILE A 76 -4.54 3.37 4.12
N THR A 77 -5.74 3.55 3.58
CA THR A 77 -5.95 3.88 2.17
C THR A 77 -5.70 5.37 1.92
N ILE A 78 -4.73 5.66 1.05
CA ILE A 78 -4.34 7.01 0.65
C ILE A 78 -4.89 7.42 -0.71
N PHE A 79 -5.23 6.44 -1.56
CA PHE A 79 -5.89 6.67 -2.83
C PHE A 79 -6.85 5.53 -3.11
N GLY A 80 -8.12 5.86 -3.35
CA GLY A 80 -9.13 4.85 -3.69
C GLY A 80 -8.99 4.45 -5.16
N VAL A 81 -8.89 3.15 -5.42
CA VAL A 81 -8.88 2.61 -6.78
C VAL A 81 -9.98 1.56 -6.85
N PRO A 82 -10.96 1.68 -7.76
CA PRO A 82 -12.00 0.67 -7.85
C PRO A 82 -11.44 -0.67 -8.31
N LYS A 83 -12.08 -1.75 -7.87
CA LYS A 83 -11.90 -3.07 -8.46
C LYS A 83 -12.13 -3.04 -9.96
N TYR A 84 -11.53 -4.00 -10.68
CA TYR A 84 -11.53 -4.09 -12.13
C TYR A 84 -10.83 -2.92 -12.85
N GLY A 85 -10.16 -2.02 -12.10
CA GLY A 85 -9.35 -0.93 -12.66
C GLY A 85 -8.05 -1.37 -13.31
N GLY A 86 -7.75 -2.68 -13.31
CA GLY A 86 -6.56 -3.25 -13.94
C GLY A 86 -5.25 -2.89 -13.24
N ILE A 87 -5.31 -2.43 -11.98
CA ILE A 87 -4.13 -2.04 -11.22
C ILE A 87 -3.31 -3.28 -10.87
N LEU A 88 -2.06 -3.34 -11.31
CA LEU A 88 -1.18 -4.46 -11.02
C LEU A 88 -0.51 -4.29 -9.65
N ASN A 89 -0.14 -5.41 -9.03
CA ASN A 89 0.69 -5.37 -7.84
C ASN A 89 2.16 -5.18 -8.25
N GLN A 90 2.68 -4.02 -7.86
CA GLN A 90 4.10 -3.66 -7.76
C GLN A 90 4.81 -3.30 -9.08
N GLU A 91 5.07 -1.99 -9.28
CA GLU A 91 5.99 -1.50 -10.30
C GLU A 91 7.21 -0.83 -9.67
N ALA A 92 7.04 0.29 -8.95
CA ALA A 92 8.13 0.92 -8.20
C ALA A 92 7.62 1.91 -7.13
N GLN A 93 8.40 2.11 -6.07
CA GLN A 93 8.22 3.22 -5.13
C GLN A 93 9.55 3.87 -4.78
N THR A 94 9.56 5.18 -4.52
CA THR A 94 10.73 5.91 -4.02
C THR A 94 10.32 6.98 -3.02
N ILE A 95 11.30 7.49 -2.27
CA ILE A 95 11.15 8.56 -1.29
C ILE A 95 12.12 9.67 -1.70
N ASP A 96 11.65 10.92 -1.74
CA ASP A 96 12.52 12.05 -2.00
C ASP A 96 13.14 12.65 -0.73
N GLY A 97 13.99 13.67 -0.90
CA GLY A 97 14.69 14.33 0.21
C GLY A 97 13.77 15.04 1.20
N GLU A 98 12.50 15.27 0.85
CA GLU A 98 11.48 15.85 1.74
C GLU A 98 10.66 14.75 2.46
N GLY A 99 10.93 13.48 2.18
CA GLY A 99 10.24 12.34 2.80
C GLY A 99 8.92 11.96 2.12
N ARG A 100 8.60 12.56 0.96
CA ARG A 100 7.37 12.27 0.20
C ARG A 100 7.52 10.94 -0.54
N VAL A 101 6.43 10.18 -0.64
CA VAL A 101 6.44 8.88 -1.30
C VAL A 101 5.90 9.02 -2.72
N HIS A 102 6.65 8.48 -3.67
CA HIS A 102 6.31 8.43 -5.09
C HIS A 102 6.05 6.98 -5.45
N VAL A 103 4.88 6.70 -5.99
CA VAL A 103 4.49 5.36 -6.42
C VAL A 103 4.21 5.40 -7.92
N LEU A 104 4.89 4.53 -8.66
CA LEU A 104 4.57 4.26 -10.05
C LEU A 104 3.62 3.07 -10.09
N ASN A 105 2.48 3.23 -10.77
CA ASN A 105 1.54 2.16 -11.04
C ASN A 105 0.98 2.28 -12.46
N ARG A 106 0.50 1.16 -12.99
CA ARG A 106 -0.26 1.07 -14.24
C ARG A 106 -1.70 0.77 -13.91
N GLU A 107 -2.60 1.55 -14.51
CA GLU A 107 -4.04 1.37 -14.37
C GLU A 107 -4.76 1.52 -15.74
N ASN A 108 -5.97 0.96 -15.83
CA ASN A 108 -6.83 0.96 -17.01
C ASN A 108 -8.23 1.52 -16.70
N THR A 109 -8.33 2.45 -15.75
CA THR A 109 -9.59 3.04 -15.26
C THR A 109 -10.35 3.85 -16.31
N THR A 110 -9.72 4.22 -17.43
CA THR A 110 -10.32 5.01 -18.52
C THR A 110 -10.44 4.26 -19.85
N GLY A 111 -10.26 2.92 -19.88
CA GLY A 111 -10.27 2.14 -21.12
C GLY A 111 -9.02 2.33 -21.99
N THR A 112 -7.98 2.97 -21.46
CA THR A 112 -6.65 3.06 -22.07
C THR A 112 -5.64 2.83 -20.96
N GLU A 113 -4.70 1.94 -21.20
CA GLU A 113 -3.65 1.62 -20.23
C GLU A 113 -2.66 2.77 -20.12
N ARG A 114 -2.47 3.30 -18.91
CA ARG A 114 -1.56 4.43 -18.64
C ARG A 114 -0.65 4.13 -17.46
N TRP A 115 0.59 4.60 -17.56
CA TRP A 115 1.45 4.78 -16.39
C TRP A 115 0.93 6.00 -15.62
N GLN A 116 0.60 5.79 -14.35
CA GLN A 116 0.27 6.87 -13.43
C GLN A 116 1.36 6.97 -12.36
N VAL A 117 1.84 8.19 -12.17
CA VAL A 117 2.70 8.54 -11.05
C VAL A 117 1.81 9.18 -10.00
N SER A 118 1.53 8.44 -8.93
CA SER A 118 0.79 8.95 -7.79
C SER A 118 1.77 9.54 -6.78
N PHE A 119 1.63 10.84 -6.54
CA PHE A 119 2.41 11.56 -5.55
C PHE A 119 1.67 11.53 -4.21
N HIS A 120 2.33 11.02 -3.16
CA HIS A 120 1.78 11.11 -1.81
C HIS A 120 2.60 12.06 -0.94
N LEU A 121 1.95 13.17 -0.57
CA LEU A 121 2.47 14.16 0.36
C LEU A 121 2.35 13.60 1.78
N THR A 122 3.48 13.24 2.40
CA THR A 122 3.55 13.23 3.86
C THR A 122 3.43 14.68 4.31
N ARG A 123 2.23 15.14 4.64
CA ARG A 123 2.03 16.46 5.25
C ARG A 123 2.73 16.44 6.61
N ASN A 124 3.90 17.06 6.67
CA ASN A 124 4.49 17.49 7.94
C ASN A 124 4.54 19.02 7.94
N PRO A 125 3.45 19.72 8.28
CA PRO A 125 3.57 21.10 8.73
C PRO A 125 3.91 21.05 10.22
N PHE A 126 5.21 21.05 10.52
CA PHE A 126 5.81 21.26 11.85
C PHE A 126 5.66 20.13 12.87
#